data_AF-A0A5Y4VNM7-F1
#
_entry.id   AF-A0A5Y4VNM7-F1
#
_cell.length_a   1.000
_cell.length_b   1.000
_cell.length_c   1.000
_cell.angle_alpha   90.00
_cell.angle_beta   90.00
_cell.angle_gamma   90.00
#
_symmetry.space_group_name_H-M   'P 1'
#
loop_
_entity.id
_entity.type
_entity.pdbx_description
1 polymer ?
#
loop_
_entity_poly.entity_id
_entity_poly.type
_entity_poly.pdbx_seq_one_letter_code
_entity_poly.pdbx_strand_id
1 'polypeptide(L)'
;MSLNSYMSLDISNSTSNPLPFKITKALIKESLEELFSIECEGFFESLEQDLFSLNTLTNASSHLSTPTTFNFHPNVLIDQEAILSIHNPYENNTLNFDNNKVINYKGIITYIKYLGINHESALNINDSASNTKQIKYKHFFSFKLQSVLIRLSLNKANRIYTHTNIIEVIKQTLGFYQDILHKEIDYSNIHFNYEEQELISQYNESDLDFITRLSHNNGIFFYED
;
A
#
# COMPACT_ATOMS: atom_id res chain seq x y z
N MET A 1 -28.48 15.03 4.11
CA MET A 1 -27.01 15.08 3.97
C MET A 1 -26.67 14.45 2.64
N SER A 2 -25.91 15.11 1.75
CA SER A 2 -25.50 14.44 0.50
C SER A 2 -24.53 13.33 0.86
N LEU A 3 -24.85 12.13 0.38
CA LEU A 3 -23.97 10.97 0.46
C LEU A 3 -22.93 11.15 -0.64
N ASN A 4 -21.68 11.45 -0.25
CA ASN A 4 -20.60 11.68 -1.20
C ASN A 4 -19.72 10.43 -1.25
N SER A 5 -19.43 9.94 -2.46
CA SER A 5 -18.38 8.94 -2.68
C SER A 5 -17.01 9.60 -2.68
N TYR A 6 -16.03 8.95 -2.08
CA TYR A 6 -14.63 9.41 -2.10
C TYR A 6 -13.66 8.24 -1.90
N MET A 7 -12.41 8.45 -2.27
CA MET A 7 -11.31 7.52 -2.04
C MET A 7 -10.19 8.21 -1.26
N SER A 8 -9.61 7.51 -0.31
CA SER A 8 -8.48 7.98 0.48
C SER A 8 -7.41 6.90 0.57
N LEU A 9 -6.15 7.31 0.57
CA LEU A 9 -5.00 6.44 0.81
C LEU A 9 -4.27 6.96 2.04
N ASP A 10 -4.25 6.15 3.08
CA ASP A 10 -3.54 6.44 4.32
C ASP A 10 -2.26 5.61 4.36
N ILE A 11 -1.10 6.28 4.33
CA ILE A 11 0.20 5.61 4.38
C ILE A 11 0.77 5.73 5.79
N SER A 12 1.09 4.61 6.41
CA SER A 12 1.77 4.59 7.71
C SER A 12 3.14 5.26 7.60
N ASN A 13 3.45 6.14 8.55
CA ASN A 13 4.76 6.78 8.64
C ASN A 13 5.33 6.55 10.04
N SER A 14 6.62 6.27 10.10
CA SER A 14 7.41 6.12 11.34
C SER A 14 7.21 7.26 12.35
N THR A 15 6.87 8.47 11.89
CA THR A 15 6.58 9.63 12.74
C THR A 15 5.07 9.79 12.99
N SER A 16 4.52 8.84 13.72
CA SER A 16 3.30 8.88 14.56
C SER A 16 1.93 9.24 13.98
N ASN A 17 1.78 9.70 12.72
CA ASN A 17 0.46 9.82 12.08
C ASN A 17 0.52 9.33 10.63
N PRO A 18 -0.49 8.56 10.16
CA PRO A 18 -0.58 8.21 8.76
C PRO A 18 -0.71 9.49 7.92
N LEU A 19 -0.09 9.50 6.74
CA LEU A 19 -0.19 10.58 5.77
C LEU A 19 -1.45 10.35 4.93
N PRO A 20 -2.48 11.20 5.06
CA PRO A 20 -3.72 11.01 4.31
C PRO A 20 -3.62 11.65 2.92
N PHE A 21 -3.83 10.85 1.88
CA PHE A 21 -3.92 11.31 0.50
C PHE A 21 -5.34 11.19 -0.01
N LYS A 22 -5.83 12.23 -0.69
CA LYS A 22 -7.11 12.17 -1.42
C LYS A 22 -6.87 11.55 -2.79
N ILE A 23 -7.52 10.44 -3.07
CA ILE A 23 -7.33 9.71 -4.33
C ILE A 23 -8.38 10.15 -5.35
N THR A 24 -7.90 10.51 -6.54
CA THR A 24 -8.74 10.99 -7.66
C THR A 24 -8.99 9.90 -8.69
N LYS A 25 -8.06 8.94 -8.80
CA LYS A 25 -8.11 7.83 -9.75
C LYS A 25 -7.43 6.63 -9.13
N ALA A 26 -8.05 5.46 -9.26
CA ALA A 26 -7.46 4.17 -8.89
C ALA A 26 -7.77 3.16 -10.00
N LEU A 27 -6.75 2.39 -10.38
CA LEU A 27 -6.85 1.23 -11.26
C LEU A 27 -6.50 0.00 -10.44
N ILE A 28 -7.51 -0.82 -10.15
CA ILE A 28 -7.40 -2.00 -9.29
C ILE A 28 -7.33 -3.23 -10.19
N LYS A 29 -6.33 -4.08 -9.94
CA LYS A 29 -6.18 -5.39 -10.58
C LYS A 29 -6.14 -6.45 -9.48
N GLU A 30 -7.07 -7.37 -9.55
CA GLU A 30 -7.19 -8.52 -8.66
C GLU A 30 -7.27 -9.79 -9.51
N SER A 31 -6.67 -10.86 -9.01
CA SER A 31 -6.69 -12.18 -9.61
C SER A 31 -6.48 -13.22 -8.52
N LEU A 32 -6.93 -14.45 -8.75
CA LEU A 32 -6.56 -15.60 -7.90
C LEU A 32 -5.15 -16.11 -8.21
N GLU A 33 -4.60 -15.74 -9.37
CA GLU A 33 -3.29 -16.20 -9.85
C GLU A 33 -2.15 -15.22 -9.52
N GLU A 34 -2.48 -13.94 -9.37
CA GLU A 34 -1.51 -12.87 -9.17
C GLU A 34 -1.87 -12.04 -7.94
N LEU A 35 -0.85 -11.53 -7.24
CA LEU A 35 -1.05 -10.59 -6.16
C LEU A 35 -1.79 -9.34 -6.66
N PHE A 36 -2.71 -8.82 -5.84
CA PHE A 36 -3.42 -7.60 -6.21
C PHE A 36 -2.42 -6.44 -6.42
N SER A 37 -2.76 -5.56 -7.34
CA SER A 37 -2.00 -4.36 -7.64
C SER A 37 -2.92 -3.20 -7.93
N ILE A 38 -2.68 -2.08 -7.25
CA ILE A 38 -3.48 -0.87 -7.39
C ILE A 38 -2.58 0.28 -7.77
N GLU A 39 -2.82 0.88 -8.93
CA GLU A 39 -2.19 2.12 -9.35
C GLU A 39 -3.14 3.27 -9.04
N CYS A 40 -2.69 4.24 -8.24
CA CYS A 40 -3.53 5.38 -7.90
C CYS A 40 -2.84 6.72 -8.13
N GLU A 41 -3.65 7.73 -8.43
CA GLU A 41 -3.25 9.13 -8.55
C GLU A 41 -4.07 9.96 -7.57
N GLY A 42 -3.39 10.77 -6.78
CA GLY A 42 -4.01 11.53 -5.71
C GLY A 42 -3.21 12.76 -5.33
N PHE A 43 -3.67 13.45 -4.31
CA PHE A 43 -3.00 14.64 -3.80
C PHE A 43 -3.02 14.74 -2.28
N PHE A 44 -2.01 15.43 -1.78
CA PHE A 44 -1.89 15.86 -0.40
C PHE A 44 -2.12 17.36 -0.31
N GLU A 45 -2.93 17.78 0.66
CA GLU A 45 -3.24 19.18 0.92
C GLU A 45 -2.28 19.74 1.97
N SER A 46 -1.54 20.79 1.60
CA SER A 46 -0.56 21.44 2.48
C SER A 46 -0.80 22.95 2.58
N LEU A 47 -0.40 23.51 3.72
CA LEU A 47 -0.28 24.96 3.91
C LEU A 47 1.02 25.52 3.32
N GLU A 48 2.03 24.66 3.15
CA GLU A 48 3.37 25.01 2.69
C GLU A 48 3.58 24.60 1.22
N GLN A 49 4.29 25.43 0.47
CA GLN A 49 4.59 25.20 -0.94
C GLN A 49 5.70 24.15 -1.14
N ASP A 50 6.66 24.08 -0.22
CA ASP A 50 7.83 23.21 -0.35
C ASP A 50 7.74 22.04 0.62
N LEU A 51 7.12 20.95 0.15
CA LEU A 51 7.00 19.68 0.88
C LEU A 51 8.34 18.93 1.02
N PHE A 52 9.38 19.38 0.30
CA PHE A 52 10.68 18.73 0.16
C PHE A 52 11.83 19.70 0.38
N SER A 53 11.68 20.61 1.35
CA SER A 53 12.73 21.56 1.70
C SER A 53 13.91 20.81 2.32
N LEU A 54 14.92 20.48 1.51
CA LEU A 54 16.23 20.07 2.01
C LEU A 54 16.78 21.27 2.80
N ASN A 55 16.64 21.25 4.13
CA ASN A 55 17.32 22.22 5.00
C ASN A 55 18.82 22.07 4.73
N THR A 56 19.35 22.86 3.81
CA THR A 56 20.75 23.23 3.83
C THR A 56 20.93 23.94 5.17
N LEU A 57 21.55 23.24 6.12
CA LEU A 57 22.04 23.79 7.38
C LEU A 57 23.02 24.92 7.06
N THR A 58 22.51 26.10 6.74
CA THR A 58 23.27 27.33 6.73
C THR A 58 22.79 28.12 7.94
N ASN A 59 23.64 28.11 8.97
CA ASN A 59 23.55 28.92 10.17
C ASN A 59 22.96 30.30 9.89
N ALA A 60 21.76 30.55 10.41
CA ALA A 60 21.27 31.90 10.63
C ALA A 60 20.46 31.91 11.93
N SER A 61 21.10 32.40 12.97
CA SER A 61 20.52 32.79 14.24
C SER A 61 19.38 33.79 14.06
N SER A 62 18.16 33.45 14.46
CA SER A 62 17.26 34.33 15.21
C SER A 62 15.93 33.65 15.49
N HIS A 63 15.53 33.65 16.76
CA HIS A 63 14.20 33.36 17.28
C HIS A 63 13.04 33.80 16.38
N LEU A 64 12.20 32.85 15.93
CA LEU A 64 10.73 32.89 16.04
C LEU A 64 10.16 31.56 15.51
N SER A 65 9.27 30.94 16.28
CA SER A 65 8.43 29.77 15.97
C SER A 65 8.49 29.23 14.52
N THR A 66 9.32 28.23 14.27
CA THR A 66 9.32 27.48 13.00
C THR A 66 8.05 26.63 12.94
N PRO A 67 7.16 26.78 11.93
CA PRO A 67 6.23 25.70 11.63
C PRO A 67 7.09 24.48 11.27
N THR A 68 6.70 23.31 11.76
CA THR A 68 7.37 22.05 11.44
C THR A 68 7.26 21.80 9.94
N THR A 69 8.25 22.27 9.18
CA THR A 69 8.37 22.00 7.76
C THR A 69 8.36 20.49 7.57
N PHE A 70 7.31 19.96 6.95
CA PHE A 70 7.25 18.56 6.53
C PHE A 70 8.35 18.37 5.49
N ASN A 71 9.53 17.91 5.89
CA ASN A 71 10.64 17.62 5.00
C ASN A 71 10.70 16.10 4.83
N PHE A 72 10.07 15.58 3.78
CA PHE A 72 9.93 14.14 3.61
C PHE A 72 10.22 13.73 2.17
N HIS A 73 11.30 13.01 1.90
CA HIS A 73 11.55 12.51 0.54
C HIS A 73 10.51 11.42 0.18
N PRO A 74 9.78 11.48 -0.96
CA PRO A 74 8.70 10.55 -1.28
C PRO A 74 9.08 9.07 -1.13
N ASN A 75 10.30 8.71 -1.52
CA ASN A 75 10.81 7.34 -1.44
C ASN A 75 10.83 6.75 -0.03
N VAL A 76 10.75 7.56 1.04
CA VAL A 76 10.66 7.05 2.41
C VAL A 76 9.30 6.37 2.66
N LEU A 77 8.29 6.59 1.80
CA LEU A 77 7.00 5.87 1.85
C LEU A 77 7.06 4.50 1.18
N ILE A 78 8.12 4.20 0.42
CA ILE A 78 8.28 2.87 -0.19
C ILE A 78 8.42 1.84 0.93
N ASP A 79 7.81 0.69 0.74
CA ASP A 79 7.75 -0.42 1.69
C ASP A 79 7.02 -0.11 3.01
N GLN A 80 6.30 1.03 3.09
CA GLN A 80 5.41 1.34 4.20
C GLN A 80 4.01 0.74 3.96
N GLU A 81 3.36 0.30 5.05
CA GLU A 81 1.96 -0.15 4.98
C GLU A 81 1.06 1.02 4.60
N ALA A 82 0.08 0.74 3.76
CA ALA A 82 -0.92 1.71 3.35
C ALA A 82 -2.29 1.05 3.18
N ILE A 83 -3.33 1.85 3.42
CA ILE A 83 -4.72 1.43 3.31
C ILE A 83 -5.41 2.36 2.31
N LEU A 84 -5.87 1.81 1.19
CA LEU A 84 -6.77 2.49 0.27
C LEU A 84 -8.21 2.19 0.69
N SER A 85 -8.95 3.22 1.06
CA SER A 85 -10.36 3.13 1.42
C SER A 85 -11.22 3.73 0.31
N ILE A 86 -12.19 2.95 -0.16
CA ILE A 86 -13.19 3.35 -1.16
C ILE A 86 -14.52 3.48 -0.45
N HIS A 87 -14.95 4.71 -0.22
CA HIS A 87 -16.24 5.01 0.37
C HIS A 87 -17.28 5.13 -0.74
N ASN A 88 -18.15 4.13 -0.83
CA ASN A 88 -19.29 4.16 -1.72
C ASN A 88 -20.58 4.17 -0.90
N PRO A 89 -21.30 5.30 -0.84
CA PRO A 89 -22.50 5.40 -0.02
C PRO A 89 -23.76 4.83 -0.70
N TYR A 90 -23.67 4.39 -1.95
CA TYR A 90 -24.77 3.82 -2.70
C TYR A 90 -24.86 2.31 -2.51
N GLU A 91 -26.08 1.76 -2.59
CA GLU A 91 -26.28 0.31 -2.52
C GLU A 91 -25.51 -0.41 -3.62
N ASN A 92 -24.82 -1.48 -3.23
CA ASN A 92 -23.97 -2.23 -4.14
C ASN A 92 -24.85 -3.14 -5.01
N ASN A 93 -24.93 -2.85 -6.31
CA ASN A 93 -25.74 -3.65 -7.25
C ASN A 93 -25.03 -4.95 -7.70
N THR A 94 -23.84 -5.24 -7.18
CA THR A 94 -23.11 -6.49 -7.46
C THR A 94 -23.44 -7.56 -6.43
N LEU A 95 -23.29 -8.84 -6.82
CA LEU A 95 -23.37 -10.02 -5.95
C LEU A 95 -22.26 -9.99 -4.89
N ASN A 96 -22.32 -9.07 -3.92
CA ASN A 96 -21.38 -9.01 -2.82
C ASN A 96 -22.08 -9.41 -1.53
N PHE A 97 -21.47 -10.35 -0.79
CA PHE A 97 -22.01 -10.85 0.47
C PHE A 97 -21.77 -9.88 1.64
N ASP A 98 -20.97 -8.83 1.41
CA ASP A 98 -20.67 -7.80 2.40
C ASP A 98 -21.40 -6.49 2.12
N ASN A 99 -22.27 -6.12 3.06
CA ASN A 99 -22.98 -4.84 3.10
C ASN A 99 -22.08 -3.67 3.55
N ASN A 100 -20.76 -3.78 3.33
CA ASN A 100 -19.81 -2.78 3.80
C ASN A 100 -19.91 -1.51 2.95
N LYS A 101 -20.21 -0.39 3.59
CA LYS A 101 -20.22 0.96 2.98
C LYS A 101 -18.82 1.42 2.52
N VAL A 102 -17.77 0.70 2.93
CA VAL A 102 -16.37 1.03 2.67
C VAL A 102 -15.62 -0.25 2.31
N ILE A 103 -14.93 -0.22 1.17
CA ILE A 103 -14.01 -1.29 0.74
C ILE A 103 -12.60 -0.83 1.09
N ASN A 104 -11.79 -1.70 1.72
CA ASN A 104 -10.43 -1.38 2.12
C ASN A 104 -9.44 -2.32 1.44
N TYR A 105 -8.39 -1.75 0.84
CA TYR A 105 -7.25 -2.50 0.35
C TYR A 105 -6.05 -2.18 1.21
N LYS A 106 -5.58 -3.19 1.96
CA LYS A 106 -4.38 -3.08 2.79
C LYS A 106 -3.19 -3.69 2.04
N GLY A 107 -2.10 -2.93 1.90
CA GLY A 107 -0.88 -3.40 1.25
C GLY A 107 0.33 -2.56 1.62
N ILE A 108 1.38 -2.63 0.80
CA ILE A 108 2.55 -1.76 0.89
C ILE A 108 2.72 -0.90 -0.37
N ILE A 109 3.31 0.27 -0.21
CA ILE A 109 3.66 1.13 -1.33
C ILE A 109 4.93 0.59 -2.00
N THR A 110 4.82 0.13 -3.24
CA THR A 110 5.97 -0.36 -4.01
C THR A 110 6.55 0.70 -4.95
N TYR A 111 5.77 1.74 -5.24
CA TYR A 111 6.18 2.83 -6.10
C TYR A 111 5.50 4.12 -5.67
N ILE A 112 6.25 5.23 -5.75
CA ILE A 112 5.74 6.58 -5.56
C ILE A 112 6.45 7.54 -6.50
N LYS A 113 5.69 8.45 -7.09
CA LYS A 113 6.20 9.51 -7.96
C LYS A 113 5.48 10.81 -7.66
N TYR A 114 6.26 11.85 -7.39
CA TYR A 114 5.74 13.21 -7.30
C TYR A 114 5.47 13.77 -8.69
N LEU A 115 4.25 14.26 -8.91
CA LEU A 115 3.78 14.77 -10.21
C LEU A 115 3.87 16.30 -10.31
N GLY A 116 3.82 17.01 -9.17
CA GLY A 116 3.93 18.46 -9.12
C GLY A 116 2.97 19.10 -8.14
N ILE A 117 2.95 20.43 -8.13
CA ILE A 117 2.10 21.25 -7.27
C ILE A 117 1.09 22.01 -8.13
N ASN A 118 -0.16 22.09 -7.67
CA ASN A 118 -1.10 23.09 -8.16
C ASN A 118 -1.14 24.24 -7.17
N HIS A 119 -0.82 25.44 -7.66
CA HIS A 119 -1.08 26.67 -6.95
C HIS A 119 -2.53 27.03 -7.22
N GLU A 120 -3.42 26.88 -6.24
CA GLU A 120 -4.72 27.55 -6.36
C GLU A 120 -4.41 29.05 -6.46
N SER A 121 -4.69 29.62 -7.62
CA SER A 121 -4.52 31.04 -7.90
C SER A 121 -5.22 31.81 -6.78
N ALA A 122 -4.46 32.48 -5.92
CA ALA A 122 -4.96 33.34 -4.85
C ALA A 122 -5.75 34.58 -5.38
N LEU A 123 -6.18 34.56 -6.65
CA LEU A 123 -6.89 35.62 -7.33
C LEU A 123 -8.41 35.55 -7.15
N ASN A 124 -8.97 34.48 -6.58
CA ASN A 124 -10.42 34.32 -6.45
C ASN A 124 -10.99 34.43 -5.02
N ILE A 125 -10.21 34.87 -4.03
CA ILE A 125 -10.76 35.13 -2.67
C ILE A 125 -10.22 36.46 -2.15
N ASN A 126 -10.90 37.54 -2.53
CA ASN A 126 -10.86 38.82 -1.83
C ASN A 126 -11.67 38.73 -0.52
N ASP A 127 -11.24 37.90 0.43
CA ASP A 127 -11.74 37.96 1.82
C ASP A 127 -10.60 38.38 2.74
N SER A 128 -10.27 39.66 2.68
CA SER A 128 -9.32 40.37 3.55
C SER A 128 -9.73 40.38 5.05
N ALA A 129 -10.75 39.61 5.44
CA ALA A 129 -11.37 39.64 6.77
C ALA A 129 -11.40 38.27 7.48
N SER A 130 -10.96 37.16 6.87
CA SER A 130 -10.95 35.85 7.54
C SER A 130 -9.53 35.42 7.95
N ASN A 131 -9.28 35.31 9.25
CA ASN A 131 -8.02 34.81 9.84
C ASN A 131 -7.88 33.28 9.73
N THR A 132 -8.65 32.62 8.86
CA THR A 132 -8.59 31.17 8.67
C THR A 132 -7.55 30.86 7.61
N LYS A 133 -6.47 30.16 7.99
CA LYS A 133 -5.47 29.63 7.06
C LYS A 133 -6.16 28.63 6.11
N GLN A 134 -6.61 29.11 4.96
CA GLN A 134 -7.10 28.23 3.89
C GLN A 134 -5.93 27.40 3.35
N ILE A 135 -6.19 26.12 3.08
CA ILE A 135 -5.26 25.20 2.43
C ILE A 135 -4.89 25.80 1.07
N LYS A 136 -3.59 26.05 0.83
CA LYS A 136 -3.14 26.80 -0.35
C LYS A 136 -2.60 25.93 -1.47
N TYR A 137 -2.11 24.74 -1.15
CA TYR A 137 -1.36 23.92 -2.10
C TYR A 137 -1.84 22.48 -2.14
N LYS A 138 -1.97 21.96 -3.37
CA LYS A 138 -2.25 20.56 -3.66
C LYS A 138 -1.02 19.95 -4.30
N HIS A 139 -0.43 18.97 -3.64
CA HIS A 139 0.74 18.21 -4.09
C HIS A 139 0.28 16.89 -4.69
N PHE A 140 0.54 16.67 -5.98
CA PHE A 140 0.05 15.51 -6.71
C PHE A 140 1.09 14.39 -6.73
N PHE A 141 0.59 13.17 -6.59
CA PHE A 141 1.40 11.95 -6.53
C PHE A 141 0.74 10.83 -7.32
N SER A 142 1.58 9.94 -7.84
CA SER A 142 1.19 8.63 -8.35
C SER A 142 1.80 7.56 -7.45
N PHE A 143 1.02 6.57 -7.08
CA PHE A 143 1.40 5.47 -6.19
C PHE A 143 1.10 4.12 -6.84
N LYS A 144 1.84 3.11 -6.41
CA LYS A 144 1.48 1.71 -6.60
C LYS A 144 1.40 1.03 -5.23
N LEU A 145 0.22 0.50 -4.92
CA LEU A 145 -0.09 -0.29 -3.73
C LEU A 145 -0.19 -1.75 -4.14
N GLN A 146 0.52 -2.64 -3.45
CA GLN A 146 0.48 -4.09 -3.72
C GLN A 146 0.39 -4.87 -2.41
N SER A 147 -0.01 -6.14 -2.51
CA SER A 147 0.02 -7.07 -1.37
C SER A 147 1.39 -7.10 -0.69
N VAL A 148 1.39 -7.26 0.64
CA VAL A 148 2.61 -7.42 1.45
C VAL A 148 3.43 -8.63 1.00
N LEU A 149 2.79 -9.64 0.41
CA LEU A 149 3.45 -10.83 -0.14
C LEU A 149 4.46 -10.51 -1.25
N ILE A 150 4.39 -9.32 -1.87
CA ILE A 150 5.37 -8.89 -2.87
C ILE A 150 6.80 -8.83 -2.30
N ARG A 151 6.96 -8.69 -0.97
CA ARG A 151 8.27 -8.73 -0.30
C ARG A 151 9.02 -10.04 -0.55
N LEU A 152 8.31 -11.15 -0.76
CA LEU A 152 8.91 -12.45 -1.04
C LEU A 152 9.61 -12.50 -2.41
N SER A 153 9.26 -11.59 -3.33
CA SER A 153 9.94 -11.48 -4.63
C SER A 153 11.40 -11.02 -4.50
N LEU A 154 11.77 -10.39 -3.37
CA LEU A 154 13.10 -9.85 -3.13
C LEU A 154 14.13 -10.92 -2.77
N ASN A 155 13.69 -12.04 -2.21
CA ASN A 155 14.58 -13.11 -1.79
C ASN A 155 14.63 -14.23 -2.83
N LYS A 156 15.80 -14.46 -3.42
CA LYS A 156 16.06 -15.61 -4.28
C LYS A 156 16.87 -16.65 -3.51
N ALA A 157 16.44 -17.89 -3.59
CA ALA A 157 17.08 -18.97 -2.85
C ALA A 157 17.24 -20.25 -3.68
N ASN A 158 18.13 -21.12 -3.20
CA ASN A 158 18.26 -22.49 -3.65
C ASN A 158 18.03 -23.38 -2.44
N ARG A 159 16.90 -24.09 -2.41
CA ARG A 159 16.50 -24.93 -1.27
C ARG A 159 16.03 -26.29 -1.76
N ILE A 160 16.34 -27.30 -0.98
CA ILE A 160 15.93 -28.68 -1.23
C ILE A 160 15.12 -29.14 -0.03
N TYR A 161 13.90 -29.58 -0.29
CA TYR A 161 13.01 -30.18 0.67
C TYR A 161 12.85 -31.64 0.27
N THR A 162 13.02 -32.55 1.22
CA THR A 162 12.91 -34.00 0.97
C THR A 162 11.88 -34.60 1.90
N HIS A 163 11.16 -35.61 1.43
CA HIS A 163 10.21 -36.37 2.26
C HIS A 163 9.20 -35.45 2.97
N THR A 164 8.57 -34.57 2.17
CA THR A 164 7.62 -33.59 2.71
C THR A 164 6.51 -33.27 1.71
N ASN A 165 5.49 -32.58 2.19
CA ASN A 165 4.32 -32.17 1.42
C ASN A 165 4.46 -30.70 0.99
N ILE A 166 3.95 -30.38 -0.21
CA ILE A 166 3.83 -29.02 -0.76
C ILE A 166 3.26 -28.01 0.26
N ILE A 167 2.22 -28.36 1.01
CA ILE A 167 1.62 -27.47 2.01
C ILE A 167 2.58 -27.15 3.14
N GLU A 168 3.34 -28.13 3.61
CA GLU A 168 4.35 -27.93 4.65
C GLU A 168 5.51 -27.08 4.12
N VAL A 169 5.91 -27.26 2.87
CA VAL A 169 6.91 -26.40 2.21
C VAL A 169 6.42 -24.95 2.10
N ILE A 170 5.16 -24.74 1.70
CA ILE A 170 4.55 -23.41 1.61
C ILE A 170 4.49 -22.77 3.01
N LYS A 171 4.03 -23.50 4.04
CA LYS A 171 4.00 -23.02 5.44
C LYS A 171 5.39 -22.66 5.95
N GLN A 172 6.39 -23.50 5.70
CA GLN A 172 7.77 -23.22 6.11
C GLN A 172 8.32 -21.96 5.43
N THR A 173 8.05 -21.80 4.13
CA THR A 173 8.52 -20.65 3.36
C THR A 173 7.84 -19.37 3.82
N LEU A 174 6.53 -19.38 4.03
CA LEU A 174 5.78 -18.23 4.53
C LEU A 174 6.09 -17.90 5.99
N GLY A 175 6.29 -18.93 6.83
CA GLY A 175 6.63 -18.79 8.24
C GLY A 175 7.95 -18.06 8.48
N PHE A 176 8.89 -18.14 7.54
CA PHE A 176 10.13 -17.34 7.57
C PHE A 176 9.85 -15.82 7.53
N TYR A 177 8.72 -15.40 6.95
CA TYR A 177 8.35 -13.99 6.78
C TYR A 177 7.29 -13.51 7.78
N GLN A 178 6.89 -14.32 8.76
CA GLN A 178 5.77 -14.02 9.65
C GLN A 178 5.90 -12.65 10.35
N ASP A 179 7.11 -12.31 10.80
CA ASP A 179 7.40 -11.04 11.48
C ASP A 179 7.30 -9.82 10.56
N ILE A 180 7.43 -10.02 9.25
CA ILE A 180 7.47 -8.97 8.24
C ILE A 180 6.12 -8.82 7.54
N LEU A 181 5.36 -9.91 7.38
CA LEU A 181 4.07 -9.87 6.69
C LEU A 181 2.99 -9.14 7.50
N HIS A 182 3.11 -9.11 8.84
CA HIS A 182 2.13 -8.54 9.77
C HIS A 182 0.67 -8.98 9.49
N LYS A 183 0.50 -10.15 8.85
CA LYS A 183 -0.78 -10.80 8.52
C LYS A 183 -0.66 -12.27 8.88
N GLU A 184 -1.66 -12.78 9.60
CA GLU A 184 -1.77 -14.21 9.87
C GLU A 184 -2.30 -14.91 8.62
N ILE A 185 -1.67 -16.03 8.25
CA ILE A 185 -2.06 -16.81 7.08
C ILE A 185 -2.98 -17.92 7.55
N ASP A 186 -4.20 -17.92 7.03
CA ASP A 186 -5.17 -18.95 7.33
C ASP A 186 -5.04 -20.14 6.37
N TYR A 187 -4.91 -21.34 6.94
CA TYR A 187 -4.83 -22.61 6.23
C TYR A 187 -6.09 -23.47 6.42
N SER A 188 -7.11 -22.95 7.11
CA SER A 188 -8.34 -23.69 7.47
C SER A 188 -9.13 -24.20 6.27
N ASN A 189 -9.04 -23.49 5.14
CA ASN A 189 -9.73 -23.82 3.89
C ASN A 189 -8.97 -24.82 3.00
N ILE A 190 -7.88 -25.42 3.49
CA ILE A 190 -7.20 -26.51 2.81
C ILE A 190 -7.92 -27.82 3.12
N HIS A 191 -8.77 -28.27 2.19
CA HIS A 191 -9.57 -29.49 2.35
C HIS A 191 -8.95 -30.74 1.73
N PHE A 192 -8.05 -30.56 0.75
CA PHE A 192 -7.40 -31.67 0.09
C PHE A 192 -6.21 -32.17 0.89
N ASN A 193 -6.01 -33.49 0.88
CA ASN A 193 -4.77 -34.09 1.32
C ASN A 193 -3.77 -34.06 0.15
N TYR A 194 -2.54 -33.63 0.43
CA TYR A 194 -1.47 -33.59 -0.56
C TYR A 194 -0.45 -34.66 -0.20
N GLU A 195 -0.01 -35.41 -1.20
CA GLU A 195 0.92 -36.52 -1.01
C GLU A 195 2.32 -36.02 -0.64
N GLU A 196 3.03 -36.86 0.09
CA GLU A 196 4.44 -36.64 0.37
C GLU A 196 5.27 -36.78 -0.92
N GLN A 197 6.17 -35.84 -1.17
CA GLN A 197 7.09 -35.87 -2.28
C GLN A 197 8.49 -36.19 -1.79
N GLU A 198 9.19 -37.06 -2.52
CA GLU A 198 10.58 -37.41 -2.25
C GLU A 198 11.48 -36.17 -2.33
N LEU A 199 11.22 -35.28 -3.29
CA LEU A 199 12.04 -34.12 -3.57
C LEU A 199 11.19 -32.94 -4.08
N ILE A 200 11.25 -31.82 -3.36
CA ILE A 200 10.79 -30.50 -3.82
C ILE A 200 12.01 -29.58 -3.84
N SER A 201 12.25 -28.91 -4.97
CA SER A 201 13.37 -27.98 -5.10
C SER A 201 12.90 -26.59 -5.48
N GLN A 202 13.54 -25.61 -4.85
CA GLN A 202 13.56 -24.22 -5.25
C GLN A 202 14.91 -23.97 -5.92
N TYR A 203 14.92 -23.53 -7.17
CA TYR A 203 16.16 -23.33 -7.93
C TYR A 203 16.18 -21.98 -8.63
N ASN A 204 17.01 -21.07 -8.11
CA ASN A 204 17.26 -19.73 -8.65
C ASN A 204 15.98 -18.92 -8.96
N GLU A 205 14.95 -19.11 -8.14
CA GLU A 205 13.67 -18.41 -8.23
C GLU A 205 13.40 -17.68 -6.91
N SER A 206 12.55 -16.64 -6.94
CA SER A 206 12.20 -15.94 -5.70
C SER A 206 11.29 -16.81 -4.82
N ASP A 207 11.19 -16.49 -3.53
CA ASP A 207 10.28 -17.19 -2.63
C ASP A 207 8.82 -17.01 -3.06
N LEU A 208 8.49 -15.86 -3.66
CA LEU A 208 7.18 -15.61 -4.26
C LEU A 208 6.94 -16.52 -5.47
N ASP A 209 7.87 -16.53 -6.44
CA ASP A 209 7.75 -17.37 -7.64
C ASP A 209 7.66 -18.85 -7.29
N PHE A 210 8.45 -19.28 -6.29
CA PHE A 210 8.45 -20.65 -5.79
C PHE A 210 7.08 -21.06 -5.24
N ILE A 211 6.51 -20.25 -4.34
CA ILE A 211 5.20 -20.52 -3.76
C ILE A 211 4.11 -20.46 -4.83
N THR A 212 4.13 -19.45 -5.69
CA THR A 212 3.14 -19.32 -6.78
C THR A 212 3.18 -20.52 -7.71
N ARG A 213 4.39 -20.98 -8.09
CA ARG A 213 4.57 -22.17 -8.92
C ARG A 213 4.06 -23.44 -8.24
N LEU A 214 4.41 -23.65 -6.96
CA LEU A 214 3.94 -24.79 -6.20
C LEU A 214 2.42 -24.78 -6.06
N SER A 215 1.83 -23.62 -5.76
CA SER A 215 0.40 -23.47 -5.59
C SER A 215 -0.35 -23.72 -6.90
N HIS A 216 0.07 -23.07 -7.99
CA HIS A 216 -0.54 -23.23 -9.31
C HIS A 216 -0.50 -24.69 -9.79
N ASN A 217 0.64 -25.37 -9.66
CA ASN A 217 0.77 -26.77 -10.09
C ASN A 217 -0.12 -27.75 -9.32
N ASN A 218 -0.59 -27.36 -8.14
CA ASN A 218 -1.38 -28.21 -7.25
C ASN A 218 -2.80 -27.68 -7.02
N GLY A 219 -3.23 -26.67 -7.78
CA GLY A 219 -4.58 -26.09 -7.68
C GLY A 219 -4.85 -25.38 -6.35
N ILE A 220 -3.81 -24.86 -5.71
CA ILE A 220 -3.91 -24.04 -4.49
C ILE A 220 -3.98 -22.57 -4.92
N PHE A 221 -4.87 -21.81 -4.30
CA PHE A 221 -5.03 -20.38 -4.57
C PHE A 221 -4.94 -19.59 -3.27
N PHE A 222 -4.38 -18.38 -3.36
CA PHE A 222 -4.41 -17.41 -2.29
C PHE A 222 -5.49 -16.38 -2.60
N TYR A 223 -6.23 -15.98 -1.59
CA TYR A 223 -7.10 -14.82 -1.66
C TYR A 223 -6.82 -13.93 -0.46
N GLU A 224 -7.06 -12.64 -0.62
CA GLU A 224 -6.86 -11.66 0.42
C GLU A 224 -8.20 -11.09 0.83
N ASP A 225 -8.57 -11.36 2.08
CA ASP A 225 -9.61 -10.65 2.82
C ASP A 225 -9.08 -9.30 3.33
#